data_AF-A0A956KSP4-F1
#
_entry.id   AF-A0A956KSP4-F1
#
_cell.length_a   1.000
_cell.length_b   1.000
_cell.length_c   1.000
_cell.angle_alpha   90.00
_cell.angle_beta   90.00
_cell.angle_gamma   90.00
#
_symmetry.space_group_name_H-M   'P 1'
#
loop_
_entity.id
_entity.type
_entity.pdbx_description
1 polymer ?
#
loop_
_entity_poly.entity_id
_entity_poly.type
_entity_poly.pdbx_seq_one_letter_code
_entity_poly.pdbx_strand_id
1 'polypeptide(L)'
;MTDPLRADLDTLGHALQRRRMFDRLFEATADPVQLGHYDILHELGRGAMGVVYAARDTKLGRQVAIKRLQDRGDANLRERLVHEAQAMAKLNHPNVVPIYEIG
;
A
#
# COMPACT_ATOMS: atom_id res chain seq x y z
N MET A 1 -14.70 12.19 -15.44
CA MET A 1 -15.24 12.23 -14.06
C MET A 1 -14.37 11.29 -13.25
N THR A 2 -13.31 11.81 -12.62
CA THR A 2 -12.33 11.02 -11.85
C THR A 2 -12.96 10.60 -10.54
N ASP A 3 -13.05 9.28 -10.33
CA ASP A 3 -13.59 8.67 -9.13
C ASP A 3 -12.79 9.11 -7.88
N PRO A 4 -13.41 9.76 -6.88
CA PRO A 4 -12.74 10.29 -5.69
C PRO A 4 -12.15 9.23 -4.75
N LEU A 5 -12.32 7.92 -5.05
CA LEU A 5 -11.88 6.79 -4.24
C LEU A 5 -10.74 5.96 -4.86
N ARG A 6 -10.34 6.29 -6.10
CA ARG A 6 -9.09 5.78 -6.70
C ARG A 6 -7.92 6.61 -6.17
N ALA A 7 -7.39 6.21 -5.02
CA ALA A 7 -6.21 6.83 -4.48
C ALA A 7 -4.96 6.34 -5.23
N ASP A 8 -4.04 7.26 -5.50
CA ASP A 8 -2.66 6.89 -5.80
C ASP A 8 -1.91 6.54 -4.51
N LEU A 9 -0.74 5.90 -4.64
CA LEU A 9 0.10 5.54 -3.51
C LEU A 9 0.47 6.77 -2.65
N ASP A 10 0.62 7.93 -3.27
CA ASP A 10 1.07 9.16 -2.61
C ASP A 10 0.00 9.80 -1.72
N THR A 11 -1.27 9.59 -2.06
CA THR A 11 -2.43 10.15 -1.38
C THR A 11 -3.05 9.20 -0.35
N LEU A 12 -2.60 7.94 -0.25
CA LEU A 12 -3.17 6.93 0.66
C LEU A 12 -3.30 7.41 2.11
N GLY A 13 -2.28 8.09 2.63
CA GLY A 13 -2.31 8.62 3.99
C GLY A 13 -3.47 9.61 4.19
N HIS A 14 -3.60 10.57 3.28
CA HIS A 14 -4.68 11.57 3.32
C HIS A 14 -6.04 10.93 3.08
N ALA A 15 -6.16 10.00 2.13
CA ALA A 15 -7.40 9.31 1.83
C ALA A 15 -7.93 8.51 3.04
N LEU A 16 -7.05 7.77 3.72
CA LEU A 16 -7.40 7.06 4.96
C LEU A 16 -7.79 8.01 6.08
N GLN A 17 -7.10 9.15 6.22
CA GLN A 17 -7.44 10.13 7.24
C GLN A 17 -8.81 10.78 6.99
N ARG A 18 -9.11 11.16 5.74
CA ARG A 18 -10.44 11.67 5.37
C ARG A 18 -11.53 10.66 5.62
N ARG A 19 -11.34 9.39 5.24
CA ARG A 19 -12.29 8.31 5.50
C ARG A 19 -12.59 8.16 7.00
N ARG A 20 -11.54 8.04 7.81
CA ARG A 20 -11.68 7.94 9.28
C ARG A 20 -12.37 9.14 9.92
N MET A 21 -12.27 10.31 9.31
CA MET A 21 -12.97 11.51 9.76
C MET A 21 -14.44 11.44 9.36
N PHE A 22 -14.74 11.07 8.12
CA PHE A 22 -16.11 10.90 7.63
C PHE A 22 -16.87 9.85 8.46
N ASP A 23 -16.28 8.67 8.66
CA ASP A 23 -16.89 7.58 9.43
C ASP A 23 -17.29 8.03 10.85
N ARG A 24 -16.44 8.87 11.47
CA ARG A 24 -16.70 9.41 12.82
C ARG A 24 -17.74 10.52 12.85
N LEU A 25 -17.82 11.35 11.82
CA LEU A 25 -18.74 12.49 11.77
C LEU A 25 -20.16 12.08 11.41
N PHE A 26 -20.32 11.01 10.61
CA PHE A 26 -21.60 10.63 10.03
C PHE A 26 -22.12 9.27 10.48
N GLU A 27 -21.45 8.61 11.45
CA GLU A 27 -21.77 7.25 11.91
C GLU A 27 -22.02 6.26 10.75
N ALA A 28 -21.34 6.49 9.63
CA ALA A 28 -21.52 5.79 8.38
C ALA A 28 -20.26 5.00 8.03
N THR A 29 -20.41 3.95 7.23
CA THR A 29 -19.27 3.28 6.61
C THR A 29 -19.01 3.90 5.26
N ALA A 30 -18.01 4.77 5.15
CA ALA A 30 -17.55 5.25 3.86
C ALA A 30 -16.92 4.11 3.04
N ASP A 31 -16.94 4.28 1.72
CA ASP A 31 -16.34 3.35 0.78
C ASP A 31 -14.85 3.09 1.09
N PRO A 32 -14.34 1.87 0.79
CA PRO A 32 -12.94 1.56 1.00
C PRO A 32 -12.04 2.48 0.16
N VAL A 33 -10.90 2.86 0.74
CA VAL A 33 -9.83 3.54 0.00
C VAL A 33 -9.16 2.49 -0.88
N GLN A 34 -9.21 2.66 -2.20
CA GLN A 34 -8.71 1.67 -3.15
C GLN A 34 -7.44 2.13 -3.86
N LEU A 35 -6.47 1.22 -3.95
CA LEU A 35 -5.32 1.30 -4.82
C LEU A 35 -5.40 0.15 -5.83
N GLY A 36 -5.82 0.45 -7.06
CA GLY A 36 -6.04 -0.60 -8.06
C GLY A 36 -7.11 -1.59 -7.58
N HIS A 37 -6.71 -2.84 -7.31
CA HIS A 37 -7.60 -3.91 -6.80
C HIS A 37 -7.37 -4.21 -5.30
N TYR A 38 -6.63 -3.34 -4.62
CA TYR A 38 -6.32 -3.47 -3.21
C TYR A 38 -7.20 -2.52 -2.39
N ASP A 39 -7.99 -3.06 -1.47
CA ASP A 39 -8.68 -2.27 -0.45
C ASP A 39 -7.68 -1.95 0.68
N ILE A 40 -7.37 -0.68 0.88
CA ILE A 40 -6.44 -0.24 1.91
C ILE A 40 -7.16 -0.16 3.26
N LEU A 41 -6.62 -0.86 4.25
CA LEU A 41 -7.24 -1.01 5.57
C LEU A 41 -6.71 0.02 6.56
N HIS A 42 -5.41 -0.02 6.85
CA HIS A 42 -4.73 0.89 7.79
C HIS A 42 -3.22 0.86 7.59
N GLU A 43 -2.52 1.85 8.16
CA GLU A 43 -1.06 1.86 8.25
C GLU A 43 -0.58 0.82 9.27
N LEU A 44 0.33 -0.05 8.85
CA LEU A 44 1.04 -1.02 9.70
C LEU A 44 2.26 -0.40 10.38
N GLY A 45 2.91 0.54 9.70
CA GLY A 45 4.06 1.24 10.25
C GLY A 45 4.70 2.20 9.26
N ARG A 46 5.53 3.08 9.81
CA ARG A 46 6.25 4.12 9.08
C ARG A 46 7.67 4.23 9.59
N GLY A 47 8.59 4.39 8.66
CA GLY A 47 10.01 4.54 8.95
C GLY A 47 10.71 5.38 7.90
N ALA A 48 12.03 5.36 7.92
CA ALA A 48 12.85 6.15 7.02
C ALA A 48 12.55 5.84 5.54
N MET A 49 12.43 4.57 5.18
CA MET A 49 12.24 4.17 3.78
C MET A 49 10.83 4.44 3.26
N GLY A 50 9.83 4.67 4.12
CA GLY A 50 8.45 4.77 3.66
C GLY A 50 7.38 4.38 4.67
N VAL A 51 6.21 4.04 4.14
CA VAL A 51 5.02 3.64 4.90
C VAL A 51 4.54 2.29 4.40
N VAL A 52 4.16 1.42 5.33
CA VAL A 52 3.57 0.12 5.04
C VAL A 52 2.10 0.15 5.41
N TYR A 53 1.23 -0.27 4.50
CA TYR A 53 -0.20 -0.37 4.72
C TYR A 53 -0.65 -1.84 4.69
N ALA A 54 -1.56 -2.20 5.59
CA ALA A 54 -2.35 -3.42 5.46
C ALA A 54 -3.41 -3.20 4.38
N ALA A 55 -3.53 -4.17 3.47
CA ALA A 55 -4.53 -4.14 2.42
C ALA A 55 -5.15 -5.53 2.21
N ARG A 56 -6.32 -5.56 1.59
CA ARG A 56 -6.96 -6.77 1.08
C ARG A 56 -6.87 -6.77 -0.44
N ASP A 57 -6.26 -7.81 -0.98
CA ASP A 57 -6.29 -8.11 -2.41
C ASP A 57 -7.70 -8.63 -2.75
N THR A 58 -8.49 -7.83 -3.46
CA THR A 58 -9.89 -8.16 -3.77
C THR A 58 -10.01 -9.23 -4.86
N LYS A 59 -8.95 -9.48 -5.63
CA LYS A 59 -8.95 -10.52 -6.67
C LYS A 59 -8.66 -11.89 -6.09
N LEU A 60 -7.73 -11.97 -5.16
CA LEU A 60 -7.27 -13.24 -4.57
C LEU A 60 -7.81 -13.50 -3.16
N GLY A 61 -8.51 -12.53 -2.56
CA GLY A 61 -9.17 -12.70 -1.25
C GLY A 61 -8.21 -12.81 -0.07
N ARG A 62 -6.98 -12.29 -0.19
CA ARG A 62 -5.92 -12.40 0.83
C ARG A 62 -5.54 -11.05 1.43
N GLN A 63 -5.00 -11.07 2.64
CA GLN A 63 -4.36 -9.89 3.23
C GLN A 63 -2.92 -9.75 2.74
N VAL A 64 -2.52 -8.52 2.41
CA VAL A 64 -1.19 -8.18 1.93
C VAL A 64 -0.69 -6.91 2.62
N ALA A 65 0.64 -6.73 2.62
CA ALA A 65 1.27 -5.50 3.01
C ALA A 65 1.76 -4.75 1.76
N ILE A 66 1.43 -3.47 1.65
CA ILE A 66 1.88 -2.60 0.55
C ILE A 66 2.85 -1.57 1.12
N LYS A 67 4.12 -1.62 0.68
CA LYS A 67 5.16 -0.67 1.10
C LYS A 67 5.28 0.44 0.05
N ARG A 68 4.85 1.65 0.40
CA ARG A 68 5.15 2.86 -0.36
C ARG A 68 6.49 3.40 0.09
N LEU A 69 7.37 3.72 -0.85
CA LEU A 69 8.62 4.40 -0.53
C LEU A 69 8.52 5.92 -0.60
N GLN A 70 9.38 6.59 0.15
CA GLN A 70 9.60 8.01 -0.01
C GLN A 70 10.56 8.23 -1.16
N ASP A 71 10.18 9.05 -2.14
CA ASP A 71 11.13 9.63 -3.07
C ASP A 71 12.01 10.63 -2.30
N ARG A 72 13.29 10.30 -2.17
CA ARG A 72 14.30 11.11 -1.49
C ARG A 72 15.29 11.75 -2.48
N GLY A 73 14.94 11.82 -3.75
CA GLY A 73 15.84 12.28 -4.81
C GLY A 73 16.96 11.28 -5.14
N ASP A 74 16.82 10.03 -4.71
CA ASP A 74 17.73 8.96 -5.11
C ASP A 74 17.32 8.46 -6.50
N ALA A 75 18.04 8.92 -7.51
CA ALA A 75 17.82 8.54 -8.92
C ALA A 75 17.87 7.02 -9.14
N ASN A 76 18.53 6.27 -8.24
CA ASN A 76 18.70 4.83 -8.35
C ASN A 76 17.73 4.05 -7.44
N LEU A 77 16.79 4.72 -6.75
CA LEU A 77 15.84 4.08 -5.85
C LEU A 77 15.05 2.98 -6.55
N ARG A 78 14.59 3.25 -7.78
CA ARG A 78 13.80 2.31 -8.58
C ARG A 78 14.61 1.07 -8.95
N GLU A 79 15.87 1.23 -9.33
CA GLU A 79 16.75 0.10 -9.69
C GLU A 79 17.06 -0.76 -8.46
N ARG A 80 17.37 -0.13 -7.32
CA ARG A 80 17.60 -0.83 -6.05
C ARG A 80 16.38 -1.63 -5.64
N LEU A 81 15.18 -1.08 -5.78
CA LEU A 81 13.95 -1.79 -5.47
C LEU A 81 13.74 -3.03 -6.31
N VAL A 82 13.89 -2.88 -7.62
CA VAL A 82 13.75 -4.01 -8.55
C VAL A 82 14.77 -5.08 -8.19
N HIS A 83 16.01 -4.68 -7.87
CA HIS A 83 17.05 -5.62 -7.46
C HIS A 83 16.72 -6.33 -6.14
N GLU A 84 16.35 -5.60 -5.08
CA GLU A 84 15.95 -6.17 -3.79
C GLU A 84 14.79 -7.14 -3.95
N ALA A 85 13.80 -6.74 -4.73
CA ALA A 85 12.61 -7.54 -4.91
C ALA A 85 12.89 -8.80 -5.76
N GLN A 86 13.75 -8.72 -6.77
CA GLN A 86 14.24 -9.89 -7.50
C GLN A 86 15.04 -10.85 -6.60
N ALA A 87 15.86 -10.32 -5.69
CA ALA A 87 16.61 -11.13 -4.74
C ALA A 87 15.66 -11.86 -3.77
N MET A 88 14.67 -11.15 -3.23
CA MET A 88 13.62 -11.72 -2.37
C MET A 88 12.74 -12.74 -3.10
N ALA A 89 12.37 -12.48 -4.36
CA ALA A 89 11.52 -13.37 -5.17
C ALA A 89 12.19 -14.73 -5.46
N LYS A 90 13.53 -14.81 -5.40
CA LYS A 90 14.28 -16.07 -5.52
C LYS A 90 14.21 -16.92 -4.26
N LEU A 91 13.81 -16.37 -3.12
CA LEU A 91 13.70 -17.08 -1.86
C LEU A 91 12.29 -17.67 -1.72
N ASN A 92 12.20 -19.00 -1.66
CA ASN A 92 10.97 -19.71 -1.31
C ASN A 92 11.20 -20.47 0.01
N HIS A 93 10.83 -19.85 1.12
CA HIS A 93 11.06 -20.40 2.47
C HIS A 93 9.91 -19.99 3.41
N PRO A 94 9.43 -20.87 4.32
CA PRO A 94 8.30 -20.57 5.21
C PRO A 94 8.50 -19.33 6.11
N ASN A 95 9.75 -18.96 6.39
CA ASN A 95 10.10 -17.81 7.21
C ASN A 95 10.49 -16.55 6.41
N VAL A 96 10.26 -16.55 5.09
CA VAL A 96 10.53 -15.40 4.22
C VAL A 96 9.22 -14.96 3.60
N VAL A 97 8.90 -13.67 3.73
CA VAL A 97 7.67 -13.11 3.17
C VAL A 97 7.80 -13.04 1.65
N PRO A 98 6.87 -13.62 0.88
CA PRO A 98 6.92 -13.56 -0.57
C PRO A 98 6.56 -12.16 -1.06
N ILE A 99 7.20 -11.75 -2.15
CA ILE A 99 6.81 -10.55 -2.91
C ILE A 99 5.82 -10.96 -3.98
N TYR A 100 4.67 -10.28 -4.02
CA TYR A 100 3.62 -10.58 -4.99
C TYR A 100 3.63 -9.63 -6.19
N GLU A 101 3.97 -8.36 -5.99
CA GLU A 101 3.92 -7.33 -7.03
C GLU A 101 4.94 -6.22 -6.71
N ILE A 102 5.46 -5.58 -7.75
CA ILE A 102 6.33 -4.39 -7.70
C ILE A 102 5.80 -3.43 -8.78
N GLY A 103 5.60 -2.17 -8.45
CA GLY A 103 5.03 -1.16 -9.35
C GLY A 103 5.37 0.26 -8.94
#